data_AF-A0A7C8ZBJ7-F1
#
_entry.id   AF-A0A7C8ZBJ7-F1
#
_cell.length_a   1.000
_cell.length_b   1.000
_cell.length_c   1.000
_cell.angle_alpha   90.00
_cell.angle_beta   90.00
_cell.angle_gamma   90.00
#
_symmetry.space_group_name_H-M   'P 1'
#
loop_
_entity.id
_entity.type
_entity.pdbx_description
1 polymer ?
#
loop_
_entity_poly.entity_id
_entity_poly.type
_entity_poly.pdbx_seq_one_letter_code
_entity_poly.pdbx_strand_id
1 'polypeptide(L)'
;MEKASKNQEIIQAIGEPVVKGPWYSASLAVAHKRNSVSCTFPVSGPQGSGVLRLKAIHNGDDSWLSFLRPRDFDILILDAVLYIPGNEEAQRTVKINIADISPPACQSCTACPVPGNLSKQ
;
A
#
# COMPACT_ATOMS: atom_id res chain seq x y z
N MET A 1 2.59 -11.11 -0.30
CA MET A 1 3.96 -11.65 -0.40
C MET A 1 4.31 -12.03 -1.83
N GLU A 2 3.46 -12.82 -2.50
CA GLU A 2 3.70 -13.23 -3.90
C GLU A 2 4.02 -12.08 -4.87
N LYS A 3 3.27 -10.97 -4.80
CA LYS A 3 3.55 -9.77 -5.61
C LYS A 3 4.93 -9.16 -5.30
N ALA A 4 5.34 -9.18 -4.03
CA ALA A 4 6.61 -8.61 -3.59
C ALA A 4 7.80 -9.50 -3.98
N SER A 5 7.67 -10.83 -3.91
CA SER A 5 8.74 -11.76 -4.30
C SER A 5 9.01 -11.77 -5.81
N LYS A 6 8.03 -11.37 -6.63
CA LYS A 6 8.13 -11.29 -8.10
C LYS A 6 8.41 -9.87 -8.60
N ASN A 7 8.51 -8.87 -7.71
CA ASN A 7 8.72 -7.49 -8.12
C ASN A 7 10.20 -7.25 -8.47
N GLN A 8 10.45 -6.78 -9.69
CA GLN A 8 11.80 -6.64 -10.23
C GLN A 8 12.65 -5.63 -9.45
N GLU A 9 12.05 -4.54 -8.95
CA GLU A 9 12.76 -3.54 -8.15
C GLU A 9 13.19 -4.12 -6.79
N ILE A 10 12.35 -4.97 -6.18
CA ILE A 10 12.70 -5.67 -4.94
C ILE A 10 13.81 -6.69 -5.18
N ILE A 11 13.69 -7.49 -6.25
CA ILE A 11 14.70 -8.49 -6.62
C ILE A 11 16.05 -7.80 -6.91
N GLN A 12 16.05 -6.67 -7.62
CA GLN A 12 17.27 -5.90 -7.88
C GLN A 12 17.87 -5.28 -6.62
N ALA A 13 17.04 -4.96 -5.62
CA ALA A 13 17.49 -4.31 -4.39
C ALA A 13 18.05 -5.28 -3.34
N ILE A 14 17.40 -6.43 -3.13
CA ILE A 14 17.78 -7.38 -2.06
C ILE A 14 18.16 -8.77 -2.57
N GLY A 15 18.02 -9.04 -3.86
CA GLY A 15 18.33 -10.34 -4.48
C GLY A 15 17.22 -11.39 -4.32
N GLU A 16 17.40 -12.52 -5.00
CA GLU A 16 16.51 -13.68 -4.95
C GLU A 16 17.20 -14.85 -4.23
N PRO A 17 16.51 -15.60 -3.34
CA PRO A 17 15.08 -15.52 -3.00
C PRO A 17 14.75 -14.41 -1.99
N VAL A 18 13.60 -13.77 -2.19
CA VAL A 18 13.01 -12.84 -1.20
C VAL A 18 12.27 -13.64 -0.13
N VAL A 19 12.88 -13.78 1.04
CA VAL A 19 12.35 -14.56 2.17
C VAL A 19 11.63 -13.65 3.15
N LYS A 20 10.45 -14.06 3.65
CA LYS A 20 9.77 -13.34 4.74
C LYS A 20 10.48 -13.64 6.07
N GLY A 21 10.61 -12.65 6.93
CA GLY A 21 11.18 -12.86 8.26
C GLY A 21 10.21 -13.52 9.26
N PRO A 22 10.68 -13.79 10.49
CA PRO A 22 10.01 -14.69 11.42
C PRO A 22 8.80 -14.08 12.14
N TRP A 23 8.65 -12.76 12.10
CA TRP A 23 7.57 -12.04 12.77
C TRP A 23 6.74 -11.22 11.77
N TYR A 24 5.51 -10.92 12.14
CA TYR A 24 4.67 -9.95 11.44
C TYR A 24 3.88 -9.13 12.45
N SER A 25 3.65 -7.87 12.13
CA SER A 25 2.72 -7.01 12.86
C SER A 25 1.49 -6.81 12.01
N ALA A 26 0.33 -7.22 12.51
CA ALA A 26 -0.95 -7.02 11.86
C ALA A 26 -1.89 -6.29 12.81
N SER A 27 -2.63 -5.31 12.29
CA SER A 27 -3.68 -4.61 13.02
C SER A 27 -4.92 -4.43 12.17
N LEU A 28 -6.08 -4.48 12.83
CA LEU A 28 -7.39 -4.21 12.26
C LEU A 28 -8.00 -3.03 13.00
N ALA A 29 -8.29 -1.94 12.29
CA ALA A 29 -9.04 -0.81 12.78
C ALA A 29 -10.44 -0.82 12.16
N VAL A 30 -11.46 -0.60 12.97
CA VAL A 30 -12.86 -0.55 12.53
C VAL A 30 -13.42 0.81 12.92
N ALA A 31 -13.94 1.56 11.95
CA ALA A 31 -14.55 2.87 12.15
C ALA A 31 -15.84 2.97 11.34
N HIS A 32 -16.99 3.02 12.03
CA HIS A 32 -18.32 2.95 11.42
C HIS A 32 -18.43 1.78 10.44
N LYS A 33 -18.49 2.10 9.14
CA LYS A 33 -18.61 1.18 8.01
C LYS A 33 -17.27 0.79 7.39
N ARG A 34 -16.16 1.35 7.85
CA ARG A 34 -14.84 1.12 7.26
C ARG A 34 -14.00 0.23 8.15
N ASN A 35 -13.53 -0.87 7.58
CA ASN A 35 -12.50 -1.71 8.18
C ASN A 35 -11.16 -1.35 7.53
N SER A 36 -10.09 -1.30 8.29
CA SER A 36 -8.74 -1.03 7.80
C SER A 36 -7.81 -2.08 8.37
N VAL A 37 -7.11 -2.79 7.50
CA VAL A 37 -6.10 -3.78 7.87
C VAL A 37 -4.75 -3.22 7.53
N SER A 38 -3.80 -3.30 8.46
CA SER A 38 -2.40 -2.99 8.24
C SER A 38 -1.57 -4.22 8.58
N CYS A 39 -0.69 -4.62 7.67
CA CYS A 39 0.26 -5.71 7.87
C CYS A 39 1.67 -5.19 7.57
N THR A 40 2.62 -5.45 8.47
CA THR A 40 4.03 -5.10 8.32
C THR A 40 4.87 -6.32 8.64
N PHE A 41 5.82 -6.68 7.79
CA PHE A 41 6.74 -7.76 8.09
C PHE A 41 8.10 -7.55 7.42
N PRO A 42 9.19 -8.00 8.06
CA PRO A 42 10.52 -7.97 7.47
C PRO A 42 10.60 -8.90 6.25
N VAL A 43 11.42 -8.50 5.29
CA VAL A 43 11.83 -9.27 4.11
C VAL A 43 13.34 -9.26 4.01
N SER A 44 13.94 -10.34 3.52
CA SER A 44 15.39 -10.48 3.39
C SER A 44 15.74 -11.21 2.11
N GLY A 45 16.86 -10.82 1.51
CA GLY A 45 17.48 -11.54 0.41
C GLY A 45 19.02 -11.52 0.54
N PRO A 46 19.74 -12.15 -0.40
CA PRO A 46 21.20 -12.27 -0.34
C PRO A 46 21.95 -10.93 -0.30
N GLN A 47 21.35 -9.87 -0.85
CA GLN A 47 22.00 -8.57 -1.04
C GLN A 47 21.51 -7.52 -0.02
N GLY A 48 20.49 -7.82 0.79
CA GLY A 48 19.96 -6.85 1.75
C GLY A 48 18.71 -7.32 2.47
N SER A 49 18.16 -6.43 3.29
CA SER A 49 16.93 -6.69 4.04
C SER A 49 15.99 -5.51 3.97
N GLY A 50 14.75 -5.66 4.40
CA GLY A 50 13.76 -4.61 4.30
C GLY A 50 12.52 -4.93 5.11
N VAL A 51 11.53 -4.05 4.99
CA VAL A 51 10.23 -4.19 5.61
C VAL A 51 9.16 -3.97 4.55
N LEU A 52 8.29 -4.95 4.37
CA LEU A 52 7.09 -4.82 3.56
C LEU A 52 5.94 -4.32 4.43
N ARG A 53 5.21 -3.33 3.92
CA ARG A 53 4.02 -2.76 4.52
C ARG A 53 2.85 -2.88 3.54
N LEU A 54 1.72 -3.31 4.08
CA LEU A 54 0.46 -3.44 3.38
C LEU A 54 -0.59 -2.74 4.23
N LYS A 55 -1.39 -1.87 3.61
CA LYS A 55 -2.62 -1.34 4.19
C LYS A 55 -3.75 -1.46 3.20
N ALA A 56 -4.85 -2.03 3.65
CA ALA A 56 -6.07 -2.16 2.86
C ALA A 56 -7.25 -1.64 3.68
N ILE A 57 -8.17 -0.95 3.02
CA ILE A 57 -9.46 -0.59 3.61
C ILE A 57 -10.55 -1.43 2.97
N HIS A 58 -11.61 -1.66 3.70
CA HIS A 58 -12.83 -2.27 3.20
C HIS A 58 -13.97 -1.33 3.56
N ASN A 59 -14.64 -0.81 2.54
CA ASN A 59 -15.89 -0.09 2.70
C ASN A 59 -17.00 -1.14 2.88
N GLY A 60 -17.44 -1.35 4.11
CA GLY A 60 -18.53 -2.25 4.42
C GLY A 60 -19.89 -1.62 4.14
N ASP A 61 -20.73 -2.35 3.42
CA ASP A 61 -22.17 -2.11 3.43
C ASP A 61 -22.82 -2.86 4.60
N ASP A 62 -23.81 -2.25 5.25
CA ASP A 62 -24.51 -2.78 6.45
C ASP A 62 -25.30 -4.08 6.22
N SER A 63 -25.23 -4.66 5.02
CA SER A 63 -25.95 -5.87 4.69
C SER A 63 -25.34 -7.08 5.41
N TRP A 64 -26.16 -7.78 6.20
CA TRP A 64 -25.81 -9.02 6.89
C TRP A 64 -25.37 -10.15 5.94
N LEU A 65 -25.52 -9.98 4.62
CA LEU A 65 -25.08 -10.93 3.59
C LEU A 65 -23.59 -10.78 3.21
N SER A 66 -22.92 -9.70 3.63
CA SER A 66 -21.52 -9.41 3.31
C SER A 66 -20.50 -10.29 4.04
N PHE A 67 -20.94 -11.13 4.98
CA PHE A 67 -20.08 -12.08 5.70
C PHE A 67 -19.74 -13.33 4.87
N LEU A 68 -20.51 -13.64 3.82
CA LEU A 68 -20.37 -14.85 2.99
C LEU A 68 -19.59 -14.62 1.68
N ARG A 69 -19.31 -13.37 1.29
CA ARG A 69 -18.45 -13.07 0.14
C ARG A 69 -17.01 -12.84 0.58
N PRO A 70 -16.02 -13.22 -0.25
CA PRO A 70 -14.67 -12.66 -0.14
C PRO A 70 -14.80 -11.15 -0.01
N ARG A 71 -14.38 -10.59 1.13
CA ARG A 71 -14.53 -9.16 1.41
C ARG A 71 -13.74 -8.37 0.36
N ASP A 72 -14.39 -7.42 -0.28
CA ASP A 72 -13.75 -6.49 -1.23
C ASP A 72 -12.88 -5.49 -0.45
N PHE A 73 -11.59 -5.83 -0.28
CA PHE A 73 -10.61 -4.93 0.32
C PHE A 73 -9.93 -4.11 -0.78
N ASP A 74 -10.06 -2.80 -0.71
CA ASP A 74 -9.29 -1.84 -1.50
C ASP A 74 -7.89 -1.69 -0.87
N ILE A 75 -6.86 -2.15 -1.59
CA ILE A 75 -5.48 -1.96 -1.18
C ILE A 75 -5.12 -0.49 -1.38
N LEU A 76 -4.93 0.26 -0.29
CA LEU A 76 -4.51 1.65 -0.36
C LEU A 76 -3.01 1.80 -0.49
N ILE A 77 -2.27 0.92 0.19
CA ILE A 77 -0.81 0.98 0.26
C ILE A 77 -0.29 -0.45 0.18
N LEU A 78 0.57 -0.71 -0.78
CA LEU A 78 1.46 -1.85 -0.75
C LEU A 78 2.86 -1.32 -1.07
N ASP A 79 3.67 -1.13 -0.05
CA ASP A 79 5.00 -0.55 -0.17
C ASP A 79 6.07 -1.45 0.48
N ALA A 80 7.27 -1.43 -0.08
CA ALA A 80 8.46 -2.00 0.53
C ALA A 80 9.45 -0.89 0.85
N VAL A 81 10.01 -0.94 2.06
CA VAL A 81 11.15 -0.13 2.47
C VAL A 81 12.34 -1.06 2.59
N LEU A 82 13.30 -0.97 1.67
CA LEU A 82 14.46 -1.86 1.60
C LEU A 82 15.71 -1.14 2.07
N TYR A 83 16.51 -1.84 2.86
CA TYR A 83 17.81 -1.44 3.36
C TYR A 83 18.88 -2.24 2.61
N ILE A 84 19.58 -1.55 1.72
CA ILE A 84 20.67 -2.13 0.94
C ILE A 84 21.99 -1.73 1.60
N PRO A 85 22.80 -2.68 2.09
CA PRO A 85 24.17 -2.39 2.52
C PRO A 85 24.98 -1.90 1.31
N GLY A 86 25.26 -0.60 1.26
CA GLY A 86 26.18 0.03 0.32
C GLY A 86 27.59 0.08 0.92
N ASN A 87 28.61 0.00 0.06
CA ASN A 87 30.00 -0.07 0.50
C ASN A 87 30.35 1.13 1.42
N GLU A 88 30.76 0.76 2.63
CA GLU A 88 31.44 1.49 3.69
C GLU A 88 30.67 2.52 4.57
N GLU A 89 29.79 3.42 4.10
CA GLU A 89 29.12 4.37 5.04
C GLU A 89 27.69 4.81 4.71
N ALA A 90 27.14 4.43 3.55
CA ALA A 90 25.81 4.86 3.11
C ALA A 90 24.83 3.68 3.04
N GLN A 91 24.12 3.42 4.13
CA GLN A 91 22.91 2.59 4.09
C GLN A 91 21.90 3.27 3.16
N ARG A 92 21.60 2.64 2.01
CA ARG A 92 20.60 3.18 1.06
C ARG A 92 19.24 2.61 1.42
N THR A 93 18.30 3.50 1.74
CA THR A 93 16.89 3.14 1.95
C THR A 93 16.13 3.38 0.65
N VAL A 94 15.58 2.32 0.06
CA VAL A 94 14.77 2.37 -1.16
C VAL A 94 13.30 2.16 -0.79
N LYS A 95 12.42 3.03 -1.25
CA LYS A 95 10.96 2.87 -1.09
C LYS A 95 10.35 2.48 -2.42
N ILE A 96 9.70 1.32 -2.47
CA ILE A 96 9.06 0.77 -3.67
C ILE A 96 7.56 0.68 -3.43
N ASN A 97 6.75 1.23 -4.33
CA ASN A 97 5.31 1.01 -4.32
C ASN A 97 5.00 -0.17 -5.25
N ILE A 98 4.48 -1.26 -4.68
CA ILE A 98 4.23 -2.54 -5.37
C ILE A 98 2.76 -2.63 -5.80
N ALA A 99 1.92 -1.72 -5.31
CA ALA A 99 0.54 -1.66 -5.74
C ALA A 99 0.53 -1.05 -7.15
N ASP A 100 0.08 -1.82 -8.13
CA ASP A 100 -0.18 -1.38 -9.50
C ASP A 100 -1.48 -0.53 -9.56
N ILE A 101 -1.63 0.37 -8.57
CA ILE A 101 -2.74 1.32 -8.53
C ILE A 101 -2.31 2.38 -9.53
N SER A 102 -2.66 2.17 -10.80
CA SER A 102 -2.84 3.29 -11.70
C SER A 102 -3.70 4.29 -10.93
N PRO A 103 -3.19 5.49 -10.58
CA PRO A 103 -4.04 6.48 -9.94
C PRO A 103 -5.26 6.62 -10.86
N PRO A 104 -6.50 6.59 -10.34
CA PRO A 104 -7.65 6.89 -11.17
C PRO A 104 -7.31 8.18 -11.89
N ALA A 105 -7.27 8.14 -13.23
CA ALA A 105 -6.78 9.23 -14.05
C ALA A 105 -7.32 10.53 -13.45
N CYS A 106 -6.42 11.43 -13.04
CA CYS A 106 -6.81 12.73 -12.50
C CYS A 106 -7.71 13.39 -13.55
N GLN A 107 -9.03 13.25 -13.40
CA GLN A 107 -9.96 14.08 -14.14
C GLN A 107 -9.66 15.48 -13.64
N SER A 108 -9.19 16.32 -14.56
CA SER A 108 -8.86 17.71 -14.26
C SER A 108 -10.03 18.30 -13.48
N CYS A 109 -9.72 18.91 -12.34
CA CYS A 109 -10.71 19.66 -11.58
C CYS A 109 -11.32 20.68 -12.53
N THR A 110 -12.51 20.39 -13.04
CA THR A 110 -13.23 21.35 -13.87
C THR A 110 -13.64 22.45 -12.91
N ALA A 111 -13.22 23.67 -13.22
CA ALA A 111 -13.37 24.85 -12.38
C ALA A 111 -14.77 24.93 -11.76
N CYS A 112 -14.82 25.23 -10.46
CA CYS A 112 -16.07 25.52 -9.76
C CYS A 112 -16.83 26.62 -10.53
N PRO A 113 -18.11 26.43 -10.87
CA PRO A 113 -18.90 27.53 -11.39
C PRO A 113 -19.03 28.59 -10.30
N VAL A 114 -18.55 29.80 -10.61
CA VAL A 114 -18.71 30.99 -9.78
C VAL A 114 -20.21 31.22 -9.57
N PRO A 115 -20.71 31.36 -8.32
CA PRO A 115 -22.11 31.67 -8.11
C PRO A 115 -22.42 33.02 -8.75
N GLY A 116 -23.43 33.02 -9.62
CA GLY A 116 -23.86 34.16 -10.39
C GLY A 116 -24.19 35.37 -9.51
N ASN A 117 -23.79 36.51 -10.05
CA ASN A 117 -24.18 37.85 -9.63
C ASN A 117 -25.71 37.95 -9.46
N LEU A 118 -26.16 38.25 -8.24
CA LEU A 118 -27.54 38.64 -7.99
C LEU A 118 -27.56 39.85 -7.06
N SER A 119 -27.51 41.04 -7.65
CA SER A 119 -28.15 42.21 -7.07
C SER A 119 -28.55 43.17 -8.18
N LYS A 120 -29.86 43.21 -8.42
CA LYS A 120 -30.61 44.09 -9.30
C LYS A 120 -31.39 45.04 -8.42
N GLN A 121 -30.94 46.29 -8.28
CA GLN A 121 -31.75 47.52 -8.21
C GLN A 121 -30.85 48.73 -8.01
#